data_AF-A0AAV8WDW2-F1
#
_entry.id   AF-A0AAV8WDW2-F1
#
_cell.length_a   1.000
_cell.length_b   1.000
_cell.length_c   1.000
_cell.angle_alpha   90.00
_cell.angle_beta   90.00
_cell.angle_gamma   90.00
#
_symmetry.space_group_name_H-M   'P 1'
#
loop_
_entity.id
_entity.type
_entity.pdbx_description
1 polymer ?
#
loop_
_entity_poly.entity_id
_entity_poly.type
_entity_poly.pdbx_seq_one_letter_code
_entity_poly.pdbx_strand_id
1 'polypeptide(L)'
;MFNKSYKKTGYTAVTNPAETDSLDIEPMKRKLCSVNCLWSSLFTGLLIGTYYVPSIGLTFYQRWLYQNFRFPLITVLVHMTVKYILAVLIRMVIVKRQGKQRVLLGWKEYVLIVGPIGLFSGIDISFSNWGLELIKVSLYTMTKSTTIVFILFFSILFKLEKKSWSLCGIVLMITAGLILFTYKSTQFNFLGFILLLLASISSGLRWTCVQLLLQKSKMGMRNPVDMIYHMQPWMIASVLPFAIWMEGPEAPFFMEFSEVMVVTYTSSLTLAIAGIFKEVFQLVLAVKWNGDVLSPLNIVGLCVCLCGISFHVIHKIKTQPMRLPGRSYDVDSERKELEEYLMDDDVPYEVNSESDGEKSDTQELFNILNRHER
;
A
#
# COMPACT_ATOMS: atom_id res chain seq x y z
N MET A 1 -29.62 42.50 -29.15
CA MET A 1 -29.13 41.39 -29.99
C MET A 1 -27.61 41.40 -29.92
N PHE A 2 -27.01 40.62 -29.00
CA PHE A 2 -25.57 40.63 -28.73
C PHE A 2 -24.83 39.78 -29.76
N ASN A 3 -23.98 40.41 -30.59
CA ASN A 3 -22.98 39.72 -31.40
C ASN A 3 -21.61 40.30 -31.06
N LYS A 4 -20.76 39.55 -30.34
CA LYS A 4 -19.43 40.00 -29.93
C LYS A 4 -18.38 39.24 -30.74
N SER A 5 -17.87 39.93 -31.75
CA SER A 5 -16.80 39.49 -32.64
C SER A 5 -15.48 39.28 -31.87
N TYR A 6 -14.86 38.12 -32.08
CA TYR A 6 -13.52 37.80 -31.56
C TYR A 6 -12.47 38.72 -32.20
N LYS A 7 -11.76 39.51 -31.37
CA LYS A 7 -10.65 40.38 -31.80
C LYS A 7 -9.33 39.61 -31.61
N LYS A 8 -8.66 39.34 -32.73
CA LYS A 8 -7.35 38.71 -32.82
C LYS A 8 -6.28 39.81 -32.65
N THR A 9 -5.70 39.96 -31.47
CA THR A 9 -4.59 40.90 -31.25
C THR A 9 -3.27 40.27 -31.67
N GLY A 10 -2.75 40.73 -32.80
CA GLY A 10 -1.38 40.47 -33.25
C GLY A 10 -0.37 41.26 -32.42
N TYR A 11 0.79 40.65 -32.20
CA TYR A 11 1.94 41.30 -31.58
C TYR A 11 2.63 42.18 -32.61
N THR A 12 2.65 43.49 -32.38
CA THR A 12 3.46 44.47 -33.11
C THR A 12 4.91 44.42 -32.59
N ALA A 13 5.83 43.94 -33.42
CA ALA A 13 7.27 44.10 -33.18
C ALA A 13 7.68 45.53 -33.56
N VAL A 14 8.40 46.19 -32.64
CA VAL A 14 9.03 47.50 -32.89
C VAL A 14 10.22 47.27 -33.82
N THR A 15 10.09 47.66 -35.09
CA THR A 15 11.20 47.68 -36.05
C THR A 15 11.88 49.04 -36.01
N ASN A 16 13.11 49.09 -35.53
CA ASN A 16 14.01 50.25 -35.71
C ASN A 16 14.79 50.02 -37.03
N PRO A 17 14.73 50.92 -38.02
CA PRO A 17 15.34 50.71 -39.33
C PRO A 17 16.74 51.36 -39.39
N ALA A 18 17.76 50.67 -38.90
CA ALA A 18 19.16 51.01 -39.18
C ALA A 18 20.07 49.84 -38.79
N GLU A 19 20.23 48.89 -39.71
CA GLU A 19 21.41 47.99 -39.87
C GLU A 19 20.99 46.86 -40.83
N THR A 20 21.03 47.17 -42.13
CA THR A 20 21.10 46.17 -43.18
C THR A 20 22.55 45.70 -43.27
N ASP A 21 22.88 44.61 -42.57
CA ASP A 21 23.97 43.73 -42.96
C ASP A 21 23.41 42.31 -43.07
N SER A 22 23.72 41.69 -44.21
CA SER A 22 23.33 40.36 -44.63
C SER A 22 23.72 39.30 -43.59
N LEU A 23 22.76 38.87 -42.77
CA LEU A 23 22.89 37.65 -41.97
C LEU A 23 22.47 36.46 -42.83
N ASP A 24 23.45 35.88 -43.51
CA ASP A 24 23.37 34.53 -44.05
C ASP A 24 22.88 33.59 -42.95
N ILE A 25 21.68 33.03 -43.14
CA ILE A 25 21.16 31.94 -42.31
C ILE A 25 21.90 30.67 -42.72
N GLU A 26 23.14 30.53 -42.25
CA GLU A 26 23.79 29.22 -42.24
C GLU A 26 22.95 28.26 -41.39
N PRO A 27 22.69 27.02 -41.84
CA PRO A 27 22.03 26.03 -41.02
C PRO A 27 22.91 25.80 -39.79
N MET A 28 22.36 26.10 -38.61
CA MET A 28 23.01 25.88 -37.32
C MET A 28 23.48 24.42 -37.21
N LYS A 29 24.73 24.16 -37.60
CA LYS A 29 25.47 22.95 -37.26
C LYS A 29 25.47 22.92 -35.73
N ARG A 30 24.62 22.10 -35.13
CA ARG A 30 24.70 21.80 -33.69
C ARG A 30 26.12 21.31 -33.45
N LYS A 31 26.96 22.14 -32.82
CA LYS A 31 28.25 21.70 -32.28
C LYS A 31 27.93 20.59 -31.30
N LEU A 32 28.25 19.36 -31.69
CA LEU A 32 27.92 18.12 -30.96
C LEU A 32 28.54 18.09 -29.55
N CYS A 33 29.51 18.96 -29.27
CA CYS A 33 30.12 19.19 -27.95
C CYS A 33 30.31 20.68 -27.66
N SER A 34 29.27 21.34 -27.13
CA SER A 34 29.46 22.56 -26.33
C SER A 34 29.75 22.15 -24.88
N VAL A 35 30.61 22.89 -24.16
CA VAL A 35 30.89 22.66 -22.73
C VAL A 35 29.60 22.60 -21.91
N ASN A 36 28.58 23.37 -22.30
CA ASN A 36 27.26 23.35 -21.67
C ASN A 36 26.48 22.06 -21.97
N CYS A 37 26.67 21.47 -23.15
CA CYS A 37 26.10 20.17 -23.52
C CYS A 37 26.79 19.05 -22.73
N LEU A 38 28.12 19.11 -22.58
CA LEU A 38 28.90 18.17 -21.79
C LEU A 38 28.51 18.25 -20.30
N TRP A 39 28.42 19.45 -19.74
CA TRP A 39 27.97 19.69 -18.37
C TRP A 39 26.54 19.21 -18.13
N SER A 40 25.62 19.50 -19.07
CA SER A 40 24.24 19.01 -19.00
C SER A 40 24.17 17.48 -19.09
N SER A 41 24.99 16.87 -19.94
CA SER A 41 25.07 15.41 -20.09
C SER A 41 25.69 14.75 -18.85
N LEU A 42 26.73 15.35 -18.27
CA LEU A 42 27.34 14.89 -17.02
C LEU A 42 26.38 15.03 -15.83
N PHE A 43 25.68 16.15 -15.70
CA PHE A 43 24.68 16.36 -14.65
C PHE A 43 23.52 15.37 -14.78
N THR A 44 23.05 15.13 -16.00
CA THR A 44 22.02 14.12 -16.29
C THR A 44 22.53 12.71 -15.99
N GLY A 45 23.77 12.39 -16.39
CA GLY A 45 24.42 11.12 -16.10
C GLY A 45 24.61 10.88 -14.60
N LEU A 46 24.98 11.91 -13.84
CA LEU A 46 25.10 11.85 -12.38
C LEU A 46 23.75 11.61 -11.72
N LEU A 47 22.71 12.36 -12.11
CA LEU A 47 21.32 12.15 -11.64
C LEU A 47 20.84 10.72 -11.89
N ILE A 48 21.09 10.22 -13.10
CA ILE A 48 20.76 8.84 -13.49
C ILE A 48 21.57 7.84 -12.65
N GLY A 49 22.87 8.08 -12.45
CA GLY A 49 23.74 7.24 -11.62
C GLY A 49 23.27 7.15 -10.17
N THR A 50 22.90 8.29 -9.57
CA THR A 50 22.31 8.36 -8.22
C THR A 50 20.98 7.60 -8.12
N TYR A 51 20.22 7.50 -9.21
CA TYR A 51 18.97 6.72 -9.27
C TYR A 51 19.24 5.20 -9.38
N TYR A 52 20.25 4.77 -10.14
CA TYR A 52 20.50 3.35 -10.40
C TYR A 52 20.79 2.54 -9.14
N VAL A 53 21.64 3.06 -8.25
CA VAL A 53 22.04 2.36 -7.02
C VAL A 53 20.82 1.98 -6.15
N PRO A 54 19.95 2.92 -5.72
CA PRO A 54 18.76 2.58 -4.97
C PRO A 54 17.73 1.80 -5.80
N SER A 55 17.66 1.99 -7.12
CA SER A 55 16.73 1.22 -7.97
C SER A 55 17.09 -0.27 -8.04
N ILE A 56 18.37 -0.59 -8.21
CA ILE A 56 18.85 -1.97 -8.24
C ILE A 56 18.74 -2.57 -6.83
N GLY A 57 19.16 -1.80 -5.81
CA GLY A 57 19.04 -2.21 -4.40
C GLY A 57 17.60 -2.55 -4.02
N LEU A 58 16.62 -1.72 -4.42
CA LEU A 58 15.20 -1.96 -4.16
C LEU A 58 14.71 -3.27 -4.81
N THR A 59 15.19 -3.62 -6.00
CA THR A 59 14.78 -4.85 -6.69
C THR A 59 15.24 -6.09 -5.93
N PHE A 60 16.48 -6.12 -5.45
CA PHE A 60 16.99 -7.22 -4.63
C PHE A 60 16.38 -7.23 -3.23
N TYR A 61 16.20 -6.06 -2.62
CA TYR A 61 15.52 -5.91 -1.33
C TYR A 61 14.10 -6.47 -1.38
N GLN A 62 13.33 -6.10 -2.40
CA GLN A 62 11.96 -6.59 -2.58
C GLN A 62 11.93 -8.12 -2.65
N ARG A 63 12.87 -8.71 -3.40
CA ARG A 63 12.99 -10.16 -3.52
C ARG A 63 13.37 -10.83 -2.19
N TRP A 64 14.38 -10.31 -1.51
CA TRP A 64 14.80 -10.82 -0.19
C TRP A 64 13.64 -10.72 0.81
N LEU A 65 12.91 -9.61 0.79
CA LEU A 65 11.78 -9.41 1.66
C LEU A 65 10.68 -10.45 1.40
N TYR A 66 10.37 -10.78 0.14
CA TYR A 66 9.35 -11.78 -0.20
C TYR A 66 9.73 -13.21 0.20
N GLN A 67 11.02 -13.50 0.30
CA GLN A 67 11.46 -14.80 0.83
C GLN A 67 11.24 -14.93 2.34
N ASN A 68 11.22 -13.80 3.07
CA ASN A 68 11.11 -13.78 4.53
C ASN A 68 9.70 -13.38 5.03
N PHE A 69 8.99 -12.53 4.28
CA PHE A 69 7.68 -11.99 4.60
C PHE A 69 6.71 -12.26 3.43
N ARG A 70 5.67 -13.03 3.69
CA ARG A 70 4.68 -13.49 2.69
C ARG A 70 3.59 -12.45 2.37
N PHE A 71 3.83 -11.17 2.67
CA PHE A 71 2.84 -10.08 2.52
C PHE A 71 3.38 -8.91 1.67
N PRO A 72 3.49 -9.10 0.34
CA PRO A 72 4.10 -8.13 -0.55
C PRO A 72 3.39 -6.78 -0.64
N LEU A 73 2.06 -6.76 -0.75
CA LEU A 73 1.23 -5.57 -0.89
C LEU A 73 1.10 -4.81 0.43
N ILE A 74 0.99 -5.49 1.57
CA ILE A 74 1.03 -4.85 2.89
C ILE A 74 2.36 -4.11 3.07
N THR A 75 3.48 -4.73 2.68
CA THR A 75 4.79 -4.03 2.68
C THR A 75 4.74 -2.78 1.80
N VAL A 76 4.20 -2.89 0.59
CA VAL A 76 4.10 -1.72 -0.31
C VAL A 76 3.23 -0.62 0.31
N LEU A 77 2.13 -0.96 0.99
CA LEU A 77 1.29 -0.01 1.71
C LEU A 77 2.06 0.71 2.84
N VAL A 78 2.87 -0.02 3.60
CA VAL A 78 3.76 0.57 4.63
C VAL A 78 4.74 1.53 3.98
N HIS A 79 5.44 1.12 2.91
CA HIS A 79 6.36 1.99 2.19
C HIS A 79 5.69 3.23 1.60
N MET A 80 4.46 3.13 1.09
CA MET A 80 3.70 4.28 0.62
C MET A 80 3.32 5.23 1.75
N THR A 81 2.94 4.68 2.91
CA THR A 81 2.62 5.45 4.11
C THR A 81 3.84 6.21 4.62
N VAL A 82 4.99 5.54 4.71
CA VAL A 82 6.27 6.17 5.09
C VAL A 82 6.65 7.27 4.08
N LYS A 83 6.52 7.02 2.78
CA LYS A 83 6.76 8.03 1.73
C LYS A 83 5.82 9.23 1.88
N TYR A 84 4.56 9.00 2.21
CA TYR A 84 3.59 10.07 2.46
C TYR A 84 3.96 10.91 3.67
N ILE A 85 4.26 10.27 4.82
CA ILE A 85 4.69 10.97 6.05
C ILE A 85 5.94 11.80 5.78
N LEU A 86 6.94 11.22 5.10
CA LEU A 86 8.16 11.92 4.73
C LEU A 86 7.87 13.12 3.81
N ALA A 87 6.98 12.97 2.83
CA ALA A 87 6.56 14.08 1.98
C ALA A 87 5.86 15.20 2.78
N VAL A 88 5.02 14.85 3.76
CA VAL A 88 4.39 15.83 4.67
C VAL A 88 5.45 16.57 5.48
N LEU A 89 6.38 15.85 6.11
CA LEU A 89 7.47 16.42 6.92
C LEU A 89 8.32 17.39 6.10
N ILE A 90 8.77 16.98 4.91
CA ILE A 90 9.58 17.83 4.03
C ILE A 90 8.77 19.06 3.60
N ARG A 91 7.49 18.90 3.27
CA ARG A 91 6.63 20.03 2.90
C ARG A 91 6.47 21.03 4.06
N MET A 92 6.31 20.55 5.29
CA MET A 92 6.26 21.41 6.48
C MET A 92 7.57 22.18 6.69
N VAL A 93 8.72 21.51 6.55
CA VAL A 93 10.04 22.18 6.64
C VAL A 93 10.20 23.23 5.56
N ILE A 94 9.81 22.93 4.32
CA ILE A 94 9.92 23.87 3.21
C ILE A 94 8.99 25.07 3.39
N VAL A 95 7.75 24.87 3.85
CA VAL A 95 6.81 25.97 4.16
C VAL A 95 7.39 26.86 5.24
N LYS A 96 7.95 26.27 6.31
CA LYS A 96 8.61 27.02 7.40
C LYS A 96 9.84 27.80 6.92
N ARG A 97 10.63 27.25 5.99
CA ARG A 97 11.83 27.92 5.44
C ARG A 97 11.54 28.98 4.38
N GLN A 98 10.50 28.79 3.56
CA GLN A 98 10.23 29.66 2.41
C GLN A 98 9.05 30.62 2.65
N GLY A 99 8.26 30.45 3.70
CA GLY A 99 7.13 31.31 4.06
C GLY A 99 5.99 31.34 3.02
N LYS A 100 6.03 30.48 1.99
CA LYS A 100 5.03 30.43 0.92
C LYS A 100 4.10 29.24 1.10
N GLN A 101 2.80 29.51 1.09
CA GLN A 101 1.76 28.48 1.05
C GLN A 101 1.93 27.64 -0.23
N ARG A 102 1.94 26.32 -0.07
CA ARG A 102 2.09 25.36 -1.16
C ARG A 102 0.73 25.12 -1.82
N VAL A 103 0.73 24.82 -3.12
CA VAL A 103 -0.50 24.61 -3.90
C VAL A 103 -1.30 23.47 -3.28
N LEU A 104 -2.59 23.72 -3.01
CA LEU A 104 -3.57 22.74 -2.57
C LEU A 104 -4.63 22.66 -3.67
N LEU A 105 -4.91 21.46 -4.18
CA LEU A 105 -5.90 21.29 -5.25
C LEU A 105 -7.33 21.27 -4.68
N GLY A 106 -8.27 21.87 -5.41
CA GLY A 106 -9.69 21.72 -5.10
C GLY A 106 -10.15 20.27 -5.31
N TRP A 107 -11.10 19.80 -4.50
CA TRP A 107 -11.47 18.37 -4.44
C TRP A 107 -11.87 17.77 -5.79
N LYS A 108 -12.64 18.50 -6.61
CA LYS A 108 -13.07 18.04 -7.94
C LYS A 108 -11.89 17.85 -8.91
N GLU A 109 -10.95 18.79 -8.91
CA GLU A 109 -9.76 18.74 -9.75
C GLU A 109 -8.80 17.67 -9.24
N TYR A 110 -8.70 17.51 -7.92
CA TYR A 110 -7.89 16.52 -7.26
C TYR A 110 -8.28 15.09 -7.66
N VAL A 111 -9.58 14.76 -7.60
CA VAL A 111 -10.10 13.45 -8.02
C VAL A 111 -9.91 13.24 -9.53
N LEU A 112 -10.28 14.22 -10.36
CA LEU A 112 -10.27 14.05 -11.82
C LEU A 112 -8.85 13.90 -12.39
N ILE A 113 -7.86 14.52 -11.75
CA ILE A 113 -6.49 14.59 -12.27
C ILE A 113 -5.59 13.57 -11.57
N VAL A 114 -5.66 13.46 -10.24
CA VAL A 114 -4.78 12.58 -9.46
C VAL A 114 -5.39 11.19 -9.25
N GLY A 115 -6.73 11.10 -9.21
CA GLY A 115 -7.45 9.83 -9.07
C GLY A 115 -7.08 8.78 -10.12
N PRO A 116 -7.06 9.08 -11.44
CA PRO A 116 -6.65 8.12 -12.46
C PRO A 116 -5.20 7.62 -12.26
N ILE A 117 -4.29 8.50 -11.82
CA ILE A 117 -2.89 8.15 -11.55
C ILE A 117 -2.83 7.12 -10.41
N GLY A 118 -3.57 7.36 -9.33
CA GLY A 118 -3.67 6.43 -8.22
C GLY A 118 -4.28 5.09 -8.63
N LEU A 119 -5.38 5.11 -9.38
CA LEU A 119 -6.05 3.91 -9.88
C LEU A 119 -5.11 3.01 -10.70
N PHE A 120 -4.48 3.59 -11.73
CA PHE A 120 -3.54 2.84 -12.57
C PHE A 120 -2.32 2.38 -11.78
N SER A 121 -1.89 3.13 -10.77
CA SER A 121 -0.82 2.68 -9.88
C SER A 121 -1.23 1.50 -9.01
N GLY A 122 -2.48 1.44 -8.56
CA GLY A 122 -2.99 0.33 -7.77
C GLY A 122 -2.93 -0.97 -8.57
N ILE A 123 -3.52 -0.94 -9.77
CA ILE A 123 -3.53 -2.08 -10.70
C ILE A 123 -2.11 -2.52 -11.07
N ASP A 124 -1.23 -1.56 -11.40
CA ASP A 124 0.17 -1.80 -11.72
C ASP A 124 0.88 -2.57 -10.59
N ILE A 125 0.81 -2.03 -9.37
CA ILE A 125 1.50 -2.57 -8.20
C ILE A 125 0.94 -3.94 -7.82
N SER A 126 -0.39 -4.08 -7.77
CA SER A 126 -1.03 -5.33 -7.37
C SER A 126 -0.72 -6.47 -8.32
N PHE A 127 -0.90 -6.25 -9.63
CA PHE A 127 -0.67 -7.32 -10.61
C PHE A 127 0.83 -7.59 -10.83
N SER A 128 1.70 -6.60 -10.62
CA SER A 128 3.15 -6.82 -10.70
C SER A 128 3.65 -7.69 -9.55
N ASN A 129 3.15 -7.45 -8.33
CA ASN A 129 3.52 -8.26 -7.17
C ASN A 129 2.98 -9.69 -7.28
N TRP A 130 1.72 -9.85 -7.71
CA TRP A 130 1.16 -11.17 -7.96
C TRP A 130 1.88 -11.91 -9.10
N GLY A 131 2.20 -11.19 -10.18
CA GLY A 131 2.97 -11.74 -11.29
C GLY A 131 4.36 -12.23 -10.86
N LEU A 132 5.04 -11.49 -9.97
CA LEU A 132 6.38 -11.82 -9.47
C LEU A 132 6.41 -13.09 -8.61
N GLU A 133 5.29 -13.48 -7.98
CA GLU A 133 5.15 -14.76 -7.30
C GLU A 133 5.03 -15.93 -8.29
N LEU A 134 4.40 -15.70 -9.44
CA LEU A 134 4.11 -16.74 -10.43
C LEU A 134 5.26 -16.98 -11.43
N ILE A 135 6.19 -16.03 -11.60
CA ILE A 135 7.27 -16.11 -12.59
C ILE A 135 8.63 -15.72 -11.99
N LYS A 136 9.71 -16.19 -12.64
CA LYS A 136 11.08 -15.80 -12.27
C LYS A 136 11.29 -14.29 -12.45
N VAL A 137 12.12 -13.71 -11.57
CA VAL A 137 12.51 -12.29 -11.60
C VAL A 137 13.07 -11.84 -12.95
N SER A 138 13.76 -12.71 -13.69
CA SER A 138 14.28 -12.37 -15.02
C SER A 138 13.17 -12.17 -16.06
N LEU A 139 12.15 -13.04 -16.08
CA LEU A 139 10.96 -12.88 -16.92
C LEU A 139 10.11 -11.69 -16.47
N TYR A 140 10.05 -11.45 -15.15
CA TYR A 140 9.42 -10.26 -14.58
C TYR A 140 10.08 -8.98 -15.09
N THR A 141 11.40 -8.83 -14.94
CA THR A 141 12.13 -7.62 -15.34
C THR A 141 12.00 -7.35 -16.84
N MET A 142 12.10 -8.40 -17.67
CA MET A 142 11.95 -8.25 -19.12
C MET A 142 10.53 -7.86 -19.50
N THR A 143 9.51 -8.57 -19.02
CA THR A 143 8.11 -8.25 -19.33
C THR A 143 7.69 -6.90 -18.75
N LYS A 144 8.25 -6.49 -17.60
CA LYS A 144 7.97 -5.17 -17.02
C LYS A 144 8.58 -4.03 -17.83
N SER A 145 9.72 -4.25 -18.48
CA SER A 145 10.37 -3.25 -19.35
C SER A 145 9.50 -2.81 -20.54
N THR A 146 8.50 -3.62 -20.93
CA THR A 146 7.48 -3.28 -21.93
C THR A 146 6.62 -2.09 -21.56
N THR A 147 6.62 -1.69 -20.29
CA THR A 147 6.03 -0.43 -19.83
C THR A 147 6.46 0.74 -20.72
N ILE A 148 7.72 0.77 -21.18
CA ILE A 148 8.23 1.85 -22.05
C ILE A 148 7.45 1.91 -23.37
N VAL A 149 7.12 0.76 -23.96
CA VAL A 149 6.30 0.68 -25.18
C VAL A 149 4.92 1.30 -24.92
N PHE A 150 4.30 0.97 -23.78
CA PHE A 150 2.99 1.51 -23.41
C PHE A 150 3.03 3.00 -23.08
N ILE A 151 4.07 3.49 -22.39
CA ILE A 151 4.29 4.93 -22.17
C ILE A 151 4.31 5.66 -23.51
N LEU A 152 5.12 5.20 -24.46
CA LEU A 152 5.26 5.82 -25.78
C LEU A 152 3.95 5.78 -26.57
N PHE A 153 3.24 4.65 -26.54
CA PHE A 153 1.94 4.49 -27.18
C PHE A 153 0.91 5.49 -26.63
N PHE A 154 0.76 5.56 -25.30
CA PHE A 154 -0.19 6.48 -24.67
C PHE A 154 0.24 7.95 -24.78
N SER A 155 1.54 8.24 -24.78
CA SER A 155 2.06 9.59 -25.01
C SER A 155 1.77 10.10 -26.42
N ILE A 156 1.79 9.24 -27.45
CA ILE A 156 1.27 9.62 -28.78
C ILE A 156 -0.26 9.76 -28.75
N LEU A 157 -0.96 8.80 -28.12
CA LEU A 157 -2.43 8.78 -28.08
C LEU A 157 -2.99 10.08 -27.45
N PHE A 158 -2.37 10.56 -26.39
CA PHE A 158 -2.71 11.82 -25.72
C PHE A 158 -2.02 13.04 -26.33
N LYS A 159 -1.35 12.89 -27.47
CA LYS A 159 -0.67 13.96 -28.23
C LYS A 159 0.37 14.74 -27.42
N LEU A 160 1.05 14.05 -26.49
CA LEU A 160 2.16 14.60 -25.70
C LEU A 160 3.48 14.60 -26.48
N GLU A 161 3.64 13.64 -27.39
CA GLU A 161 4.85 13.50 -28.22
C GLU A 161 4.52 13.50 -29.72
N LYS A 162 5.47 13.95 -30.54
CA LYS A 162 5.34 13.96 -31.99
C LYS A 162 5.59 12.56 -32.54
N LYS A 163 4.71 12.09 -33.41
CA LYS A 163 4.88 10.81 -34.12
C LYS A 163 6.19 10.83 -34.92
N SER A 164 7.07 9.88 -34.65
CA SER A 164 8.30 9.66 -35.43
C SER A 164 8.43 8.19 -35.82
N TRP A 165 8.98 7.91 -37.00
CA TRP A 165 9.19 6.54 -37.48
C TRP A 165 10.23 5.78 -36.64
N SER A 166 11.17 6.49 -36.02
CA SER A 166 12.14 5.94 -35.06
C SER A 166 11.45 5.23 -33.88
N LEU A 167 10.33 5.78 -33.41
CA LEU A 167 9.58 5.21 -32.31
C LEU A 167 8.99 3.84 -32.63
N CYS A 168 8.49 3.66 -33.86
CA CYS A 168 7.98 2.38 -34.33
C CYS A 168 9.09 1.32 -34.35
N GLY A 169 10.31 1.71 -34.76
CA GLY A 169 11.48 0.84 -34.72
C GLY A 169 11.85 0.40 -33.30
N ILE A 170 11.82 1.32 -32.33
CA ILE A 170 12.10 1.02 -30.92
C ILE A 170 11.08 0.02 -30.35
N VAL A 171 9.79 0.22 -30.62
CA VAL A 171 8.73 -0.69 -30.15
C VAL A 171 8.88 -2.09 -30.73
N LEU A 172 9.19 -2.20 -32.03
CA LEU A 172 9.43 -3.49 -32.68
C LEU A 172 10.65 -4.21 -32.09
N MET A 173 11.75 -3.49 -31.82
CA MET A 173 12.94 -4.08 -31.19
C MET A 173 12.65 -4.61 -29.79
N ILE A 174 11.95 -3.84 -28.95
CA ILE A 174 11.58 -4.29 -27.58
C ILE A 174 10.71 -5.54 -27.68
N THR A 175 9.71 -5.55 -28.57
CA THR A 175 8.81 -6.68 -28.77
C THR A 175 9.56 -7.93 -29.23
N ALA A 176 10.48 -7.79 -30.18
CA ALA A 176 11.34 -8.90 -30.64
C ALA A 176 12.24 -9.43 -29.51
N GLY A 177 12.83 -8.54 -28.70
CA GLY A 177 13.66 -8.90 -27.55
C GLY A 177 12.89 -9.72 -26.51
N LEU A 178 11.63 -9.38 -26.23
CA LEU A 178 10.78 -10.17 -25.33
C LEU A 178 10.46 -11.56 -25.86
N ILE A 179 10.13 -11.65 -27.15
CA ILE A 179 9.81 -12.93 -27.80
C ILE A 179 11.02 -13.85 -27.70
N LEU A 180 12.20 -13.34 -28.06
CA LEU A 180 13.45 -14.09 -27.96
C LEU A 180 13.78 -14.51 -26.52
N PHE A 181 13.56 -13.61 -25.55
CA PHE A 181 13.81 -13.90 -24.14
C PHE A 181 12.84 -14.93 -23.55
N THR A 182 11.58 -14.93 -24.02
CA THR A 182 10.54 -15.85 -23.54
C THR A 182 10.63 -17.21 -24.23
N TYR A 183 11.25 -17.28 -25.41
CA TYR A 183 11.42 -18.50 -26.19
C TYR A 183 12.23 -19.56 -25.41
N LYS A 184 11.64 -20.75 -25.20
CA LYS A 184 12.16 -21.85 -24.38
C LYS A 184 12.37 -21.56 -22.88
N SER A 185 11.73 -20.53 -22.31
CA SER A 185 11.76 -20.33 -20.85
C SER A 185 11.10 -21.52 -20.13
N THR A 186 11.89 -22.27 -19.36
CA THR A 186 11.47 -23.51 -18.68
C THR A 186 10.52 -23.31 -17.50
N GLN A 187 10.21 -22.07 -17.14
CA GLN A 187 9.40 -21.68 -15.98
C GLN A 187 8.39 -20.59 -16.38
N PHE A 188 7.78 -20.78 -17.54
CA PHE A 188 6.77 -19.86 -18.06
C PHE A 188 5.40 -20.20 -17.47
N ASN A 189 4.92 -19.35 -16.56
CA ASN A 189 3.53 -19.36 -16.13
C ASN A 189 2.75 -18.34 -16.97
N PHE A 190 1.81 -18.82 -17.79
CA PHE A 190 1.02 -17.97 -18.68
C PHE A 190 0.19 -16.92 -17.91
N LEU A 191 -0.40 -17.29 -16.77
CA LEU A 191 -1.19 -16.38 -15.95
C LEU A 191 -0.32 -15.24 -15.42
N GLY A 192 0.85 -15.56 -14.87
CA GLY A 192 1.80 -14.55 -14.36
C GLY A 192 2.30 -13.62 -15.46
N PHE A 193 2.50 -14.14 -16.68
CA PHE A 193 2.86 -13.33 -17.83
C PHE A 193 1.76 -12.34 -18.23
N ILE A 194 0.49 -12.79 -18.32
CA ILE A 194 -0.65 -11.93 -18.68
C ILE A 194 -0.89 -10.86 -17.60
N LEU A 195 -0.84 -11.23 -16.32
CA LEU A 195 -0.96 -10.27 -15.20
C LEU A 195 0.12 -9.18 -15.29
N LEU A 196 1.35 -9.55 -15.61
CA LEU A 196 2.44 -8.59 -15.74
C LEU A 196 2.31 -7.70 -16.98
N LEU A 197 1.77 -8.22 -18.08
CA LEU A 197 1.48 -7.43 -19.28
C LEU A 197 0.39 -6.39 -18.99
N LEU A 198 -0.68 -6.77 -18.28
CA LEU A 198 -1.70 -5.83 -17.78
C LEU A 198 -1.10 -4.79 -16.84
N ALA A 199 -0.21 -5.20 -15.94
CA ALA A 199 0.49 -4.28 -15.05
C ALA A 199 1.36 -3.28 -15.82
N SER A 200 2.05 -3.71 -16.89
CA SER A 200 2.84 -2.83 -17.76
C SER A 200 1.98 -1.83 -18.54
N ILE A 201 0.81 -2.24 -19.03
CA ILE A 201 -0.17 -1.32 -19.65
C ILE A 201 -0.60 -0.25 -18.65
N SER A 202 -0.98 -0.68 -17.43
CA SER A 202 -1.39 0.22 -16.36
C SER A 202 -0.27 1.17 -15.93
N SER A 203 0.97 0.67 -15.85
CA SER A 203 2.15 1.49 -15.57
C SER A 203 2.40 2.54 -16.65
N GLY A 204 2.19 2.18 -17.92
CA GLY A 204 2.24 3.10 -19.05
C GLY A 204 1.24 4.24 -18.91
N LEU A 205 -0.03 3.92 -18.66
CA LEU A 205 -1.09 4.90 -18.40
C LEU A 205 -0.77 5.81 -17.21
N ARG A 206 -0.29 5.24 -16.10
CA ARG A 206 0.14 5.99 -14.91
C ARG A 206 1.19 7.04 -15.25
N TRP A 207 2.29 6.63 -15.91
CA TRP A 207 3.37 7.54 -16.26
C TRP A 207 2.94 8.61 -17.28
N THR A 208 2.11 8.26 -18.26
CA THR A 208 1.57 9.25 -19.20
C THR A 208 0.64 10.26 -18.49
N CYS A 209 -0.16 9.82 -17.51
CA CYS A 209 -0.98 10.73 -16.69
C CYS A 209 -0.11 11.62 -15.78
N VAL A 210 0.96 11.09 -15.20
CA VAL A 210 1.97 11.88 -14.45
C VAL A 210 2.63 12.92 -15.36
N GLN A 211 2.96 12.54 -16.60
CA GLN A 211 3.52 13.46 -17.60
C GLN A 211 2.55 14.58 -17.95
N LEU A 212 1.27 14.27 -18.22
CA LEU A 212 0.21 15.25 -18.43
C LEU A 212 0.09 16.22 -17.25
N LEU A 213 0.15 15.69 -16.02
CA LEU A 213 0.06 16.47 -14.80
C LEU A 213 1.23 17.45 -14.64
N LEU A 214 2.45 16.99 -14.90
CA LEU A 214 3.68 17.79 -14.79
C LEU A 214 3.78 18.87 -15.88
N GLN A 215 3.31 18.58 -17.10
CA GLN A 215 3.37 19.53 -18.22
C GLN A 215 2.27 20.60 -18.15
N LYS A 216 1.18 20.36 -17.43
CA LYS A 216 0.07 21.31 -17.29
C LYS A 216 0.46 22.46 -16.35
N SER A 217 0.97 23.54 -16.93
CA SER A 217 1.51 24.73 -16.24
C SER A 217 0.56 25.38 -15.21
N LYS A 218 -0.76 25.21 -15.39
CA LYS A 218 -1.80 25.85 -14.57
C LYS A 218 -1.87 25.35 -13.13
N MET A 219 -1.29 24.18 -12.81
CA MET A 219 -1.39 23.56 -11.48
C MET A 219 -0.18 23.78 -10.56
N GLY A 220 0.89 24.45 -11.01
CA GLY A 220 2.00 24.84 -10.13
C GLY A 220 2.79 23.70 -9.45
N MET A 221 2.48 22.42 -9.71
CA MET A 221 3.13 21.25 -9.10
C MET A 221 4.48 20.93 -9.76
N ARG A 222 5.39 21.91 -9.83
CA ARG A 222 6.75 21.70 -10.35
C ARG A 222 7.66 21.00 -9.35
N ASN A 223 7.31 21.01 -8.06
CA ASN A 223 8.11 20.39 -7.02
C ASN A 223 7.77 18.89 -6.89
N PRO A 224 8.76 17.98 -7.00
CA PRO A 224 8.51 16.54 -6.93
C PRO A 224 7.96 16.10 -5.57
N VAL A 225 8.30 16.80 -4.48
CA VAL A 225 7.77 16.53 -3.13
C VAL A 225 6.26 16.80 -3.06
N ASP A 226 5.80 17.91 -3.64
CA ASP A 226 4.36 18.21 -3.69
C ASP A 226 3.63 17.18 -4.55
N MET A 227 4.25 16.67 -5.61
CA MET A 227 3.67 15.60 -6.43
C MET A 227 3.49 14.31 -5.63
N ILE A 228 4.52 13.86 -4.90
CA ILE A 228 4.45 12.66 -4.05
C ILE A 228 3.37 12.82 -2.98
N TYR A 229 3.30 13.98 -2.32
CA TYR A 229 2.29 14.26 -1.30
C TYR A 229 0.86 14.08 -1.82
N HIS A 230 0.56 14.59 -3.02
CA HIS A 230 -0.77 14.50 -3.61
C HIS A 230 -1.08 13.11 -4.22
N MET A 231 -0.08 12.41 -4.77
CA MET A 231 -0.30 11.10 -5.40
C MET A 231 -0.47 9.95 -4.39
N GLN A 232 0.30 9.96 -3.31
CA GLN A 232 0.38 8.84 -2.38
C GLN A 232 -0.96 8.42 -1.77
N PRO A 233 -1.85 9.33 -1.31
CA PRO A 233 -3.14 8.95 -0.77
C PRO A 233 -4.00 8.19 -1.79
N TRP A 234 -3.98 8.60 -3.05
CA TRP A 234 -4.72 7.94 -4.13
C TRP A 234 -4.13 6.57 -4.51
N MET A 235 -2.82 6.42 -4.43
CA MET A 235 -2.15 5.13 -4.61
C MET A 235 -2.44 4.17 -3.45
N ILE A 236 -2.46 4.66 -2.20
CA ILE A 236 -2.82 3.86 -1.03
C ILE A 236 -4.28 3.41 -1.14
N ALA A 237 -5.17 4.35 -1.45
CA ALA A 237 -6.60 4.07 -1.59
C ALA A 237 -6.91 3.03 -2.69
N SER A 238 -6.12 3.01 -3.77
CA SER A 238 -6.29 2.03 -4.85
C SER A 238 -5.64 0.68 -4.57
N VAL A 239 -4.49 0.62 -3.88
CA VAL A 239 -3.80 -0.64 -3.53
C VAL A 239 -4.48 -1.36 -2.37
N LEU A 240 -5.07 -0.64 -1.42
CA LEU A 240 -5.64 -1.21 -0.20
C LEU A 240 -6.69 -2.31 -0.46
N PRO A 241 -7.70 -2.13 -1.36
CA PRO A 241 -8.65 -3.20 -1.67
C PRO A 241 -7.98 -4.45 -2.25
N PHE A 242 -6.95 -4.30 -3.08
CA PHE A 242 -6.19 -5.43 -3.61
C PHE A 242 -5.37 -6.14 -2.54
N ALA A 243 -4.76 -5.40 -1.61
CA ALA A 243 -4.05 -5.99 -0.48
C ALA A 243 -4.99 -6.80 0.40
N ILE A 244 -6.18 -6.28 0.72
CA ILE A 244 -7.19 -7.02 1.49
C ILE A 244 -7.67 -8.26 0.73
N TRP A 245 -7.90 -8.14 -0.58
CA TRP A 245 -8.40 -9.25 -1.38
C TRP A 245 -7.37 -10.38 -1.58
N MET A 246 -6.10 -10.03 -1.83
CA MET A 246 -5.04 -10.99 -2.12
C MET A 246 -4.33 -11.51 -0.86
N GLU A 247 -4.05 -10.64 0.11
CA GLU A 247 -3.26 -10.96 1.31
C GLU A 247 -4.07 -10.96 2.61
N GLY A 248 -5.25 -10.33 2.62
CA GLY A 248 -6.07 -10.19 3.82
C GLY A 248 -6.43 -11.50 4.53
N PRO A 249 -6.80 -12.59 3.81
CA PRO A 249 -7.11 -13.87 4.46
C PRO A 249 -5.95 -14.49 5.24
N GLU A 250 -4.71 -14.20 4.83
CA GLU A 250 -3.50 -14.74 5.45
C GLU A 250 -2.90 -13.78 6.49
N ALA A 251 -3.32 -12.51 6.52
CA ALA A 251 -2.76 -11.48 7.37
C ALA A 251 -3.23 -11.61 8.84
N PRO A 252 -2.32 -11.83 9.82
CA PRO A 252 -2.69 -12.03 11.22
C PRO A 252 -3.49 -10.87 11.82
N PHE A 253 -3.19 -9.64 11.44
CA PHE A 253 -3.89 -8.45 11.91
C PHE A 253 -5.37 -8.41 11.50
N PHE A 254 -5.70 -8.80 10.26
CA PHE A 254 -7.09 -8.81 9.80
C PHE A 254 -7.88 -9.95 10.47
N MET A 255 -7.23 -11.09 10.71
CA MET A 255 -7.78 -12.19 11.48
C MET A 255 -8.09 -11.74 12.92
N GLU A 256 -7.10 -11.15 13.61
CA GLU A 256 -7.24 -10.68 14.99
C GLU A 256 -8.29 -9.55 15.12
N PHE A 257 -8.28 -8.58 14.20
CA PHE A 257 -9.31 -7.53 14.17
C PHE A 257 -10.72 -8.10 13.96
N SER A 258 -10.88 -9.08 13.05
CA SER A 258 -12.14 -9.78 12.84
C SER A 258 -12.60 -10.54 14.09
N GLU A 259 -11.69 -11.24 14.77
CA GLU A 259 -11.99 -11.97 16.00
C GLU A 259 -12.45 -11.02 17.11
N VAL A 260 -11.75 -9.90 17.30
CA VAL A 260 -12.11 -8.86 18.28
C VAL A 260 -13.45 -8.22 17.93
N MET A 261 -13.72 -7.93 16.65
CA MET A 261 -15.03 -7.43 16.22
C MET A 261 -16.15 -8.42 16.53
N VAL A 262 -15.97 -9.70 16.21
CA VAL A 262 -16.96 -10.73 16.51
C VAL A 262 -17.20 -10.79 18.02
N VAL A 263 -16.16 -10.79 18.85
CA VAL A 263 -16.31 -10.80 20.32
C VAL A 263 -17.01 -9.54 20.82
N THR A 264 -16.69 -8.37 20.27
CA THR A 264 -17.26 -7.07 20.66
C THR A 264 -18.75 -7.00 20.36
N TYR A 265 -19.19 -7.50 19.20
CA TYR A 265 -20.60 -7.47 18.78
C TYR A 265 -21.40 -8.70 19.20
N THR A 266 -20.73 -9.77 19.66
CA THR A 266 -21.39 -11.02 20.08
C THR A 266 -20.91 -11.44 21.48
N SER A 267 -20.18 -12.55 21.58
CA SER A 267 -19.56 -13.03 22.81
C SER A 267 -18.39 -13.94 22.48
N SER A 268 -17.47 -14.12 23.43
CA SER A 268 -16.38 -15.11 23.33
C SER A 268 -16.89 -16.54 23.05
N LEU A 269 -18.11 -16.87 23.47
CA LEU A 269 -18.74 -18.15 23.15
C LEU A 269 -19.06 -18.29 21.66
N THR A 270 -19.61 -17.23 21.06
CA THR A 270 -19.99 -17.24 19.64
C THR A 270 -18.75 -17.40 18.77
N LEU A 271 -17.65 -16.74 19.14
CA LEU A 271 -16.35 -16.92 18.49
C LEU A 271 -15.85 -18.37 18.61
N ALA A 272 -15.93 -18.98 19.80
CA ALA A 272 -15.51 -20.38 20.00
C ALA A 272 -16.32 -21.34 19.11
N ILE A 273 -17.65 -21.19 19.07
CA ILE A 273 -18.54 -21.99 18.21
C ILE A 273 -18.17 -21.80 16.72
N ALA A 274 -17.99 -20.55 16.28
CA ALA A 274 -17.59 -20.24 14.90
C ALA A 274 -16.20 -20.82 14.54
N GLY A 275 -15.25 -20.79 15.47
CA GLY A 275 -13.93 -21.41 15.34
C GLY A 275 -14.02 -22.91 15.10
N ILE A 276 -14.90 -23.61 15.83
CA ILE A 276 -15.13 -25.04 15.57
C ILE A 276 -15.71 -25.26 14.17
N PHE A 277 -16.75 -24.52 13.78
CA PHE A 277 -17.31 -24.68 12.43
C PHE A 277 -16.25 -24.45 11.35
N LYS A 278 -15.35 -23.48 11.56
CA LYS A 278 -14.19 -23.25 10.70
C LYS A 278 -13.26 -24.47 10.64
N GLU A 279 -12.88 -25.06 11.77
CA GLU A 279 -12.01 -26.26 11.81
C GLU A 279 -12.65 -27.47 11.10
N VAL A 280 -13.96 -27.70 11.32
CA VAL A 280 -14.72 -28.78 10.65
C VAL A 280 -14.75 -28.54 9.13
N PHE A 281 -14.99 -27.30 8.71
CA PHE A 281 -15.01 -26.93 7.29
C PHE A 281 -13.63 -27.08 6.64
N GLN A 282 -12.57 -26.67 7.33
CA GLN A 282 -11.18 -26.85 6.88
C GLN A 282 -10.83 -28.33 6.71
N LEU A 283 -11.22 -29.19 7.66
CA LEU A 283 -11.01 -30.64 7.57
C LEU A 283 -11.72 -31.25 6.36
N VAL A 284 -12.98 -30.88 6.11
CA VAL A 284 -13.75 -31.35 4.95
C VAL A 284 -13.11 -30.89 3.64
N LEU A 285 -12.64 -29.65 3.57
CA LEU A 285 -11.95 -29.12 2.41
C LEU A 285 -10.60 -29.81 2.17
N ALA A 286 -9.81 -30.06 3.21
CA ALA A 286 -8.55 -30.79 3.10
C ALA A 286 -8.75 -32.18 2.49
N VAL A 287 -9.76 -32.91 2.94
CA VAL A 287 -10.08 -34.25 2.43
C VAL A 287 -10.56 -34.21 0.98
N LYS A 288 -11.43 -33.26 0.65
CA LYS A 288 -12.03 -33.17 -0.69
C LYS A 288 -11.05 -32.64 -1.74
N TRP A 289 -10.16 -31.73 -1.36
CA TRP A 289 -9.27 -31.03 -2.29
C TRP A 289 -7.86 -31.63 -2.33
N ASN A 290 -7.30 -32.05 -1.19
CA ASN A 290 -5.97 -32.66 -1.14
C ASN A 290 -6.00 -34.19 -1.23
N GLY A 291 -7.19 -34.81 -1.16
CA GLY A 291 -7.34 -36.27 -1.23
C GLY A 291 -6.85 -37.00 0.03
N ASP A 292 -6.80 -36.29 1.17
CA ASP A 292 -6.35 -36.86 2.44
C ASP A 292 -7.25 -38.01 2.89
N VAL A 293 -6.64 -39.16 3.24
CA VAL A 293 -7.37 -40.36 3.66
C VAL A 293 -7.69 -40.26 5.16
N LEU A 294 -8.94 -39.96 5.50
CA LEU A 294 -9.41 -39.95 6.89
C LEU A 294 -9.46 -41.37 7.45
N SER A 295 -8.77 -41.60 8.57
CA SER A 295 -8.95 -42.80 9.38
C SER A 295 -10.38 -42.84 9.98
N PRO A 296 -11.00 -44.01 10.15
CA PRO A 296 -12.26 -44.15 10.87
C PRO A 296 -12.25 -43.50 12.26
N LEU A 297 -11.09 -43.48 12.94
CA LEU A 297 -10.91 -42.80 14.22
C LEU A 297 -11.09 -41.28 14.14
N ASN A 298 -10.69 -40.65 13.03
CA ASN A 298 -10.82 -39.20 12.84
C ASN A 298 -12.30 -38.80 12.69
N ILE A 299 -13.10 -39.67 12.07
CA ILE A 299 -14.54 -39.49 11.90
C ILE A 299 -15.25 -39.63 13.26
N VAL A 300 -14.88 -40.65 14.04
CA VAL A 300 -15.40 -40.82 15.41
C VAL A 300 -15.03 -39.62 16.28
N GLY A 301 -13.78 -39.16 16.22
CA GLY A 301 -13.30 -37.97 16.93
C GLY A 301 -14.09 -36.71 16.55
N LEU A 302 -14.38 -36.51 15.26
CA LEU A 302 -15.21 -35.39 14.78
C LEU A 302 -16.62 -35.41 15.39
N CYS A 303 -17.27 -36.58 15.40
CA CYS A 303 -18.60 -36.75 15.99
C CYS A 303 -18.61 -36.45 17.49
N VAL A 304 -17.60 -36.92 18.22
CA VAL A 304 -17.46 -36.66 19.68
C VAL A 304 -17.28 -35.17 19.96
N CYS A 305 -16.42 -34.48 19.18
CA CYS A 305 -16.24 -33.02 19.29
C CYS A 305 -17.57 -32.27 19.06
N LEU A 306 -18.28 -32.57 17.97
CA LEU A 306 -19.56 -31.93 17.65
C LEU A 306 -20.63 -32.14 18.74
N CYS A 307 -20.69 -33.33 19.34
CA CYS A 307 -21.57 -33.62 20.47
C CYS A 307 -21.21 -32.81 21.71
N GLY A 308 -19.92 -32.72 22.07
CA GLY A 308 -19.45 -31.95 23.22
C GLY A 308 -19.79 -30.46 23.11
N ILE A 309 -19.68 -29.90 21.91
CA ILE A 309 -19.99 -28.49 21.64
C ILE A 309 -21.49 -28.25 21.71
N SER A 310 -22.29 -29.13 21.10
CA SER A 310 -23.75 -29.06 21.17
C SER A 310 -24.23 -29.09 22.62
N PHE A 311 -23.66 -29.96 23.44
CA PHE A 311 -23.96 -30.04 24.86
C PHE A 311 -23.55 -28.76 25.61
N HIS A 312 -22.35 -28.23 25.36
CA HIS A 312 -21.87 -27.00 25.98
C HIS A 312 -22.74 -25.78 25.63
N VAL A 313 -23.17 -25.66 24.36
CA VAL A 313 -24.09 -24.59 23.91
C VAL A 313 -25.44 -24.70 24.63
N ILE A 314 -26.01 -25.90 24.69
CA ILE A 314 -27.30 -26.14 25.38
C ILE A 314 -27.18 -25.82 26.88
N HIS A 315 -26.09 -26.25 27.53
CA HIS A 315 -25.84 -25.99 28.94
C HIS A 315 -25.78 -24.49 29.21
N LYS A 316 -25.03 -23.73 28.40
CA LYS A 316 -24.82 -22.30 28.57
C LYS A 316 -26.08 -21.46 28.30
N ILE A 317 -26.88 -21.82 27.29
CA ILE A 317 -28.19 -21.19 27.04
C ILE A 317 -29.11 -21.36 28.26
N LYS A 318 -29.03 -22.49 28.96
CA LYS A 318 -29.83 -22.75 30.17
C LYS A 318 -29.30 -22.05 31.43
N THR A 319 -28.01 -21.72 31.51
CA THR A 319 -27.39 -21.17 32.73
C THR A 319 -27.12 -19.67 32.71
N GLN A 320 -27.10 -19.00 31.54
CA GLN A 320 -26.80 -17.56 31.48
C GLN A 320 -27.96 -16.72 30.91
N PRO A 321 -28.45 -15.69 31.63
CA PRO A 321 -29.40 -14.74 31.08
C PRO A 321 -28.75 -13.87 29.98
N MET A 322 -29.44 -13.74 28.85
CA MET A 322 -28.98 -13.02 27.65
C MET A 322 -28.72 -11.53 27.96
N ARG A 323 -27.46 -11.07 27.87
CA ARG A 323 -27.12 -9.63 27.92
C ARG A 323 -27.30 -9.02 26.52
N LEU A 324 -28.27 -8.13 26.36
CA LEU A 324 -28.53 -7.37 25.12
C LEU A 324 -27.37 -6.41 24.81
N PRO A 325 -26.99 -6.21 23.53
CA PRO A 325 -25.94 -5.27 23.15
C PRO A 325 -26.52 -3.86 23.07
N GLY A 326 -26.15 -3.02 24.03
CA GLY A 326 -26.55 -1.61 24.08
C GLY A 326 -26.71 -1.14 25.51
N ARG A 327 -25.60 -0.92 26.20
CA ARG A 327 -25.61 -0.17 27.46
C ARG A 327 -24.78 1.09 27.22
N SER A 328 -25.47 2.23 27.11
CA SER A 328 -24.86 3.52 27.48
C SER A 328 -24.15 3.31 28.81
N TYR A 329 -22.90 3.75 28.92
CA TYR A 329 -22.18 3.77 30.20
C TYR A 329 -23.04 4.55 31.21
N ASP A 330 -23.73 3.82 32.08
CA ASP A 330 -24.66 4.37 33.05
C ASP A 330 -23.91 4.50 34.37
N VAL A 331 -23.33 5.68 34.56
CA VAL A 331 -22.49 6.08 35.71
C VAL A 331 -23.22 5.92 37.05
N ASP A 332 -24.55 5.84 37.01
CA ASP A 332 -25.39 5.68 38.20
C ASP A 332 -25.37 4.27 38.80
N SER A 333 -24.92 3.25 38.04
CA SER A 333 -24.83 1.87 38.54
C SER A 333 -23.60 1.64 39.42
N GLU A 334 -22.45 2.25 39.09
CA GLU A 334 -21.23 2.18 39.93
C GLU A 334 -21.39 3.00 41.21
N ARG A 335 -22.10 4.13 41.17
CA ARG A 335 -22.34 4.95 42.38
C ARG A 335 -23.10 4.18 43.46
N LYS A 336 -24.08 3.36 43.06
CA LYS A 336 -24.86 2.53 44.00
C LYS A 336 -24.05 1.37 44.56
N GLU A 337 -23.22 0.72 43.75
CA GLU A 337 -22.33 -0.35 44.23
C GLU A 337 -21.25 0.20 45.17
N LEU A 338 -20.74 1.42 44.94
CA LEU A 338 -19.78 2.08 45.84
C LEU A 338 -20.43 2.56 47.15
N GLU A 339 -21.67 3.05 47.10
CA GLU A 339 -22.43 3.45 48.30
C GLU A 339 -22.80 2.24 49.17
N GLU A 340 -23.09 1.08 48.56
CA GLU A 340 -23.35 -0.17 49.27
C GLU A 340 -22.08 -0.75 49.91
N TYR A 341 -20.92 -0.61 49.24
CA TYR A 341 -19.64 -1.08 49.78
C TYR A 341 -19.09 -0.23 50.93
N LEU A 342 -19.46 1.06 51.00
CA LEU A 342 -18.99 1.99 52.06
C LEU A 342 -19.88 1.98 53.32
N MET A 343 -21.00 1.25 53.31
CA MET A 343 -21.94 1.17 54.44
C MET A 343 -21.74 -0.08 55.32
N ASP A 344 -20.79 -0.97 54.98
CA ASP A 344 -20.65 -2.30 55.60
C ASP A 344 -19.35 -2.46 56.45
N ASP A 345 -18.78 -1.36 56.94
CA ASP A 345 -17.70 -1.39 57.95
C ASP A 345 -18.29 -1.12 59.34
N ASP A 346 -18.86 -2.15 59.96
CA ASP A 346 -19.00 -2.23 61.41
C ASP A 346 -18.78 -3.68 61.91
N VAL A 347 -17.70 -3.84 62.70
CA VAL A 347 -17.40 -4.89 63.71
C VAL A 347 -16.80 -6.25 63.23
N PRO A 348 -16.09 -7.02 64.09
CA PRO A 348 -14.71 -6.87 64.59
C PRO A 348 -13.76 -8.03 64.20
N TYR A 349 -12.45 -7.79 64.36
CA TYR A 349 -11.34 -8.72 64.15
C TYR A 349 -11.29 -9.82 65.24
N GLU A 350 -11.48 -11.09 64.88
CA GLU A 350 -11.01 -12.24 65.68
C GLU A 350 -9.85 -12.96 64.99
N VAL A 351 -8.76 -13.08 65.75
CA VAL A 351 -7.51 -13.74 65.38
C VAL A 351 -7.66 -15.23 65.67
N ASN A 352 -7.37 -16.10 64.70
CA ASN A 352 -6.91 -17.45 65.01
C ASN A 352 -5.71 -17.84 64.14
N SER A 353 -4.64 -18.15 64.86
CA SER A 353 -3.36 -18.67 64.43
C SER A 353 -3.46 -20.14 64.03
N GLU A 354 -2.86 -20.52 62.91
CA GLU A 354 -2.13 -21.79 62.84
C GLU A 354 -1.08 -21.77 61.72
N SER A 355 0.06 -22.33 62.08
CA SER A 355 1.34 -22.38 61.38
C SER A 355 1.29 -23.32 60.18
N ASP A 356 1.92 -22.95 59.06
CA ASP A 356 3.10 -23.67 58.57
C ASP A 356 3.76 -22.93 57.40
N GLY A 357 5.08 -22.83 57.51
CA GLY A 357 5.90 -21.90 56.74
C GLY A 357 6.44 -22.46 55.43
N GLU A 358 6.45 -21.60 54.42
CA GLU A 358 7.48 -21.61 53.38
C GLU A 358 7.82 -20.14 53.03
N LYS A 359 8.84 -19.62 53.72
CA LYS A 359 9.62 -18.42 53.39
C LYS A 359 10.63 -18.82 52.29
N SER A 360 11.16 -18.00 51.41
CA SER A 360 11.25 -16.55 51.26
C SER A 360 12.17 -16.32 50.05
N ASP A 361 11.73 -15.58 49.03
CA ASP A 361 12.66 -14.94 48.05
C ASP A 361 12.16 -13.52 47.68
N THR A 362 10.86 -13.29 47.75
CA THR A 362 10.23 -11.98 47.50
C THR A 362 10.28 -11.03 48.71
N GLN A 363 10.32 -11.56 49.94
CA GLN A 363 10.36 -10.74 51.17
C GLN A 363 11.73 -10.12 51.44
N GLU A 364 12.80 -10.79 51.02
CA GLU A 364 14.19 -10.33 51.19
C GLU A 364 14.52 -9.19 50.19
N LEU A 365 14.03 -9.31 48.95
CA LEU A 365 14.12 -8.29 47.91
C LEU A 365 13.38 -6.98 48.28
N PHE A 366 12.22 -7.09 48.93
CA PHE A 366 11.44 -5.94 49.38
C PHE A 366 12.11 -5.20 50.55
N ASN A 367 12.82 -5.92 51.43
CA ASN A 367 13.55 -5.34 52.56
C ASN A 367 14.89 -4.69 52.17
N ILE A 368 15.51 -5.12 51.07
CA ILE A 368 16.75 -4.49 50.54
C ILE A 368 16.44 -3.15 49.84
N LEU A 369 15.33 -3.07 49.10
CA LEU A 369 14.91 -1.85 48.39
C LEU A 369 14.54 -0.69 49.33
N ASN A 370 13.99 -0.98 50.51
CA ASN A 370 13.51 0.05 51.44
C ASN A 370 14.56 0.53 52.47
N ARG A 371 15.83 0.12 52.36
CA ARG A 371 16.88 0.51 53.32
C ARG A 371 17.68 1.75 52.91
N HIS A 372 17.44 2.34 51.73
CA HIS A 372 18.27 3.41 51.20
C HIS A 372 17.64 4.81 51.15
N GLU A 373 16.44 5.00 51.71
CA GLU A 373 15.84 6.32 51.95
C GLU A 373 15.66 6.61 53.45
N ARG A 374 16.77 6.64 54.19
CA ARG A 374 16.89 7.39 55.45
C ARG A 374 18.25 8.03 55.58
#